data_AF-R6BF90-F1
#
_entry.id   AF-R6BF90-F1
#
_cell.length_a   1.000
_cell.length_b   1.000
_cell.length_c   1.000
_cell.angle_alpha   90.00
_cell.angle_beta   90.00
_cell.angle_gamma   90.00
#
_symmetry.space_group_name_H-M   'P 1'
#
loop_
_entity.id
_entity.type
_entity.pdbx_description
1 polymer ?
#
loop_
_entity_poly.entity_id
_entity_poly.type
_entity_poly.pdbx_seq_one_letter_code
_entity_poly.pdbx_strand_id
1 'polypeptide(L)'
;MRALREADVLSPLRECGLTKADIRRLAREAELFTWNKPAYACLATRIPTGELITKNKLHSVEAAENFLFSLGFSHFRVRSVNGTAKLQLKAGQFDELFKQRELVLNELRQYFDAVTLDLEPR
;
A
#
# COMPACT_ATOMS: atom_id res chain seq x y z
N MET A 1 -12.26 19.75 -2.64
CA MET A 1 -12.71 18.58 -1.86
C MET A 1 -13.88 19.01 -0.99
N ARG A 2 -14.95 18.20 -0.89
CA ARG A 2 -16.17 18.54 -0.15
C ARG A 2 -15.97 18.45 1.37
N ALA A 3 -15.43 17.33 1.86
CA ALA A 3 -15.20 17.10 3.30
C ALA A 3 -14.33 18.18 3.98
N LEU A 4 -13.27 18.66 3.33
CA LEU A 4 -12.44 19.74 3.90
C LEU A 4 -13.22 21.04 4.09
N ARG A 5 -14.13 21.36 3.16
CA ARG A 5 -14.96 22.57 3.25
C ARG A 5 -16.04 22.44 4.32
N GLU A 6 -16.61 21.24 4.47
CA GLU A 6 -17.61 20.96 5.51
C GLU A 6 -17.00 21.01 6.92
N ALA A 7 -15.68 20.83 7.03
CA ALA A 7 -14.94 20.84 8.30
C ALA A 7 -14.07 22.09 8.50
N ASP A 8 -14.22 23.12 7.66
CA ASP A 8 -13.44 24.37 7.71
C ASP A 8 -11.91 24.17 7.76
N VAL A 9 -11.40 23.11 7.10
CA VAL A 9 -9.98 22.78 7.05
C VAL A 9 -9.28 23.59 5.96
N LEU A 10 -8.29 24.38 6.35
CA LEU A 10 -7.41 25.12 5.44
C LEU A 10 -6.33 24.19 4.84
N SER A 11 -5.95 24.45 3.60
CA SER A 11 -4.90 23.70 2.89
C SER A 11 -3.83 24.64 2.34
N PRO A 12 -2.98 25.26 3.20
CA PRO A 12 -2.12 26.38 2.82
C PRO A 12 -1.19 26.07 1.64
N LEU A 13 -0.57 24.88 1.61
CA LEU A 13 0.31 24.50 0.50
C LEU A 13 -0.42 24.48 -0.86
N ARG A 14 -1.69 24.06 -0.86
CA ARG A 14 -2.53 24.01 -2.05
C ARG A 14 -3.05 25.40 -2.42
N GLU A 15 -3.40 26.22 -1.43
CA GLU A 15 -3.85 27.61 -1.63
C GLU A 15 -2.73 28.49 -2.21
N CYS A 16 -1.48 28.24 -1.82
CA CYS A 16 -0.30 28.87 -2.41
C CYS A 16 0.12 28.27 -3.76
N GLY A 17 -0.63 27.30 -4.30
CA GLY A 17 -0.35 26.69 -5.61
C GLY A 17 0.91 25.82 -5.67
N LEU A 18 1.46 25.38 -4.54
CA LEU A 18 2.67 24.56 -4.51
C LEU A 18 2.40 23.17 -5.09
N THR A 19 3.22 22.80 -6.08
CA THR A 19 3.16 21.46 -6.66
C THR A 19 3.88 20.45 -5.78
N LYS A 20 3.73 19.16 -6.08
CA LYS A 20 4.47 18.10 -5.40
C LYS A 20 5.99 18.24 -5.58
N ALA A 21 6.44 18.75 -6.74
CA ALA A 21 7.85 19.00 -6.97
C ALA A 21 8.38 20.13 -6.08
N ASP A 22 7.61 21.21 -5.95
CA ASP A 22 7.95 22.34 -5.07
C ASP A 22 8.04 21.91 -3.62
N ILE A 23 7.04 21.16 -3.13
CA ILE A 23 7.02 20.66 -1.75
C ILE A 23 8.24 19.79 -1.46
N ARG A 24 8.62 18.90 -2.39
CA ARG A 24 9.81 18.04 -2.22
C ARG A 24 11.11 18.84 -2.20
N ARG A 25 11.23 19.82 -3.08
CA ARG A 25 12.40 20.71 -3.15
C ARG A 25 12.54 21.53 -1.87
N LEU A 26 11.47 22.22 -1.46
CA LEU A 26 11.44 23.04 -0.24
C LEU A 26 11.68 22.20 1.02
N ALA A 27 11.08 21.01 1.10
CA ALA A 27 11.29 20.10 2.23
C ALA A 27 12.76 19.63 2.31
N ARG A 28 13.42 19.41 1.16
CA ARG A 28 14.83 19.03 1.11
C ARG A 28 15.74 20.19 1.51
N GLU A 29 15.45 21.41 1.03
CA GLU A 29 16.16 22.64 1.44
C GLU A 29 16.03 22.90 2.94
N ALA A 30 14.90 22.55 3.53
CA ALA A 30 14.66 22.60 4.98
C ALA A 30 15.14 21.35 5.74
N GLU A 31 15.91 20.47 5.11
CA GLU A 31 16.49 19.25 5.71
C GLU A 31 15.46 18.28 6.35
N LEU A 32 14.22 18.30 5.87
CA LEU A 32 13.18 17.40 6.38
C LEU A 32 13.38 15.98 5.88
N PHE A 33 13.53 15.02 6.79
CA PHE A 33 13.68 13.59 6.46
C PHE A 33 12.52 13.01 5.62
N THR A 34 11.37 13.68 5.59
CA THR A 34 10.19 13.29 4.83
C THR A 34 10.18 13.77 3.38
N TRP A 35 11.20 14.51 2.92
CA TRP A 35 11.23 15.16 1.60
C TRP A 35 10.95 14.21 0.43
N ASN A 36 11.32 12.93 0.54
CA ASN A 36 11.03 11.90 -0.48
C ASN A 36 10.18 10.74 0.04
N LYS A 37 9.38 10.96 1.09
CA LYS A 37 8.52 9.92 1.65
C LYS A 37 7.49 9.46 0.59
N PRO A 38 7.34 8.14 0.33
CA PRO A 38 6.32 7.63 -0.57
C PRO A 38 4.90 7.94 -0.07
N ALA A 39 3.94 7.95 -0.99
CA ALA A 39 2.53 8.04 -0.62
C ALA A 39 2.06 6.69 -0.07
N TYR A 40 1.47 6.68 1.12
CA TYR A 40 0.84 5.50 1.72
C TYR A 40 -0.67 5.59 1.54
N ALA A 41 -1.29 4.47 1.16
CA ALA A 41 -2.74 4.36 1.11
C ALA A 41 -3.22 3.54 2.31
N CYS A 42 -4.34 3.97 2.92
CA CYS A 42 -4.96 3.27 4.05
C CYS A 42 -5.16 1.78 3.77
N LEU A 43 -4.88 0.92 4.76
CA LEU A 43 -5.07 -0.53 4.65
C LEU A 43 -6.51 -0.92 4.31
N ALA A 44 -7.50 -0.12 4.69
CA ALA A 44 -8.91 -0.32 4.32
C ALA A 44 -9.11 -0.49 2.80
N THR A 45 -8.26 0.12 1.98
CA THR A 45 -8.34 0.00 0.50
C THR A 45 -7.98 -1.38 -0.04
N ARG A 46 -7.46 -2.28 0.81
CA ARG A 46 -7.15 -3.67 0.49
C ARG A 46 -8.34 -4.60 0.73
N ILE A 47 -9.38 -4.11 1.41
CA ILE A 47 -10.61 -4.84 1.71
C ILE A 47 -11.69 -4.39 0.69
N PRO A 48 -12.44 -5.33 0.07
CA PRO A 48 -13.55 -5.03 -0.82
C PRO A 48 -14.59 -4.09 -0.22
N THR A 49 -15.16 -3.23 -1.06
CA THR A 49 -16.28 -2.37 -0.66
C THR A 49 -17.47 -3.23 -0.23
N GLY A 50 -18.12 -2.84 0.86
CA GLY A 50 -19.26 -3.57 1.43
C GLY A 50 -18.86 -4.71 2.38
N GLU A 51 -17.57 -5.04 2.46
CA GLU A 51 -17.07 -6.03 3.41
C GLU A 51 -16.73 -5.37 4.76
N LEU A 52 -17.13 -6.01 5.85
CA LEU A 52 -16.83 -5.51 7.20
C LEU A 52 -15.31 -5.53 7.44
N ILE A 53 -14.77 -4.35 7.75
CA ILE A 53 -13.39 -4.18 8.17
C ILE A 53 -13.26 -4.62 9.64
N THR A 54 -12.34 -5.54 9.90
CA THR A 54 -12.02 -6.00 11.25
C THR A 54 -10.55 -5.83 11.54
N LYS A 55 -10.19 -5.75 12.84
CA LYS A 55 -8.79 -5.67 13.28
C LYS A 55 -7.94 -6.82 12.71
N ASN A 56 -8.48 -8.03 12.69
CA ASN A 56 -7.77 -9.20 12.18
C ASN A 56 -7.51 -9.09 10.67
N LYS A 57 -8.48 -8.64 9.86
CA LYS A 57 -8.26 -8.44 8.42
C LYS A 57 -7.18 -7.40 8.15
N LEU A 58 -7.21 -6.28 8.88
CA LEU A 58 -6.19 -5.24 8.76
C LEU A 58 -4.80 -5.76 9.14
N HIS A 59 -4.71 -6.52 10.24
CA HIS A 59 -3.48 -7.14 10.69
C HIS A 59 -2.93 -8.16 9.67
N SER A 60 -3.77 -9.06 9.14
CA SER A 60 -3.38 -10.02 8.11
C SER A 60 -2.81 -9.35 6.87
N VAL A 61 -3.45 -8.28 6.39
CA VAL A 61 -2.96 -7.50 5.23
C VAL A 61 -1.66 -6.79 5.56
N GLU A 62 -1.57 -6.15 6.73
CA GLU A 62 -0.35 -5.43 7.15
C GLU A 62 0.84 -6.36 7.29
N ALA A 63 0.66 -7.52 7.95
CA ALA A 63 1.69 -8.53 8.10
C ALA A 63 2.19 -9.03 6.74
N ALA A 64 1.28 -9.36 5.83
CA ALA A 64 1.63 -9.78 4.48
C ALA A 64 2.34 -8.68 3.67
N GLU A 65 1.89 -7.41 3.76
CA GLU A 65 2.57 -6.32 3.07
C GLU A 65 3.97 -6.05 3.66
N ASN A 66 4.13 -6.11 4.99
CA ASN A 66 5.43 -5.94 5.63
C ASN A 66 6.41 -7.06 5.26
N PHE A 67 5.92 -8.30 5.17
CA PHE A 67 6.74 -9.43 4.76
C PHE A 67 7.21 -9.32 3.31
N LEU A 68 6.31 -9.02 2.36
CA LEU A 68 6.73 -8.81 0.97
C LEU A 68 7.68 -7.61 0.85
N PHE A 69 7.49 -6.58 1.65
CA PHE A 69 8.42 -5.45 1.69
C PHE A 69 9.82 -5.87 2.17
N SER A 70 9.92 -6.74 3.19
CA SER A 70 11.21 -7.23 3.70
C SER A 70 11.94 -8.14 2.70
N LEU A 71 11.20 -8.80 1.80
CA LEU A 71 11.75 -9.57 0.67
C LEU A 71 12.22 -8.68 -0.50
N GLY A 72 12.07 -7.36 -0.39
CA GLY A 72 12.52 -6.39 -1.40
C GLY A 72 11.48 -6.04 -2.46
N PHE A 73 10.23 -6.53 -2.33
CA PHE A 73 9.18 -6.09 -3.22
C PHE A 73 8.85 -4.60 -2.98
N SER A 74 8.42 -3.90 -4.01
CA SER A 74 8.01 -2.50 -3.92
C SER A 74 6.81 -2.20 -4.80
N HIS A 75 6.08 -1.13 -4.47
CA HIS A 75 4.91 -0.67 -5.22
C HIS A 75 3.79 -1.70 -5.41
N PHE A 76 3.70 -2.68 -4.53
CA PHE A 76 2.68 -3.72 -4.59
C PHE A 76 1.47 -3.42 -3.69
N ARG A 77 0.47 -4.30 -3.74
CA ARG A 77 -0.65 -4.39 -2.79
C ARG A 77 -0.96 -5.86 -2.50
N VAL A 78 -1.36 -6.15 -1.27
CA VAL A 78 -1.99 -7.43 -0.91
C VAL A 78 -3.47 -7.17 -0.62
N ARG A 79 -4.37 -7.56 -1.52
CA ARG A 79 -5.81 -7.44 -1.29
C ARG A 79 -6.34 -8.68 -0.59
N SER A 80 -7.21 -8.49 0.40
CA SER A 80 -7.90 -9.58 1.08
C SER A 80 -9.28 -9.74 0.46
N VAL A 81 -9.53 -10.83 -0.24
CA VAL A 81 -10.83 -11.11 -0.87
C VAL A 81 -11.29 -12.49 -0.43
N ASN A 82 -12.37 -12.58 0.34
CA ASN A 82 -12.96 -13.86 0.77
C ASN A 82 -11.91 -14.84 1.36
N GLY A 83 -11.07 -14.36 2.29
CA GLY A 83 -10.00 -15.17 2.90
C GLY A 83 -8.77 -15.40 2.02
N THR A 84 -8.74 -14.90 0.79
CA THR A 84 -7.61 -15.03 -0.14
C THR A 84 -6.75 -13.77 -0.17
N ALA A 85 -5.43 -13.94 -0.11
CA ALA A 85 -4.48 -12.89 -0.45
C ALA A 85 -4.30 -12.80 -1.97
N LYS A 86 -4.77 -11.71 -2.58
CA LYS A 86 -4.52 -11.38 -3.98
C LYS A 86 -3.36 -10.39 -4.09
N LEU A 87 -2.23 -10.88 -4.59
CA LEU A 87 -0.99 -10.12 -4.79
C LEU A 87 -1.08 -9.29 -6.06
N GLN A 88 -0.87 -7.99 -5.96
CA GLN A 88 -0.80 -7.07 -7.10
C GLN A 88 0.61 -6.47 -7.16
N LEU A 89 1.44 -6.98 -8.06
CA LEU A 89 2.85 -6.57 -8.22
C LEU A 89 3.06 -5.87 -9.57
N LYS A 90 4.22 -5.22 -9.73
CA LYS A 90 4.72 -4.82 -11.05
C LYS A 90 5.17 -6.07 -11.83
N ALA A 91 4.99 -6.07 -13.15
CA ALA A 91 5.40 -7.20 -14.00
C ALA A 91 6.87 -7.61 -13.80
N GLY A 92 7.78 -6.63 -13.67
CA GLY A 92 9.21 -6.88 -13.44
C GLY A 92 9.56 -7.52 -12.09
N GLN A 93 8.58 -7.80 -11.23
CA GLN A 93 8.78 -8.50 -9.95
C GLN A 93 8.21 -9.94 -9.97
N PHE A 94 7.62 -10.40 -11.08
CA PHE A 94 7.01 -11.73 -11.15
C PHE A 94 8.05 -12.84 -11.03
N ASP A 95 9.17 -12.75 -11.73
CA ASP A 95 10.23 -13.75 -11.67
C ASP A 95 10.77 -13.93 -10.25
N GLU A 96 10.93 -12.82 -9.52
CA GLU A 96 11.39 -12.86 -8.13
C GLU A 96 10.35 -13.48 -7.19
N LEU A 97 9.06 -13.18 -7.40
CA LEU A 97 7.97 -13.85 -6.70
C LEU A 97 8.01 -15.37 -6.92
N PHE A 98 8.25 -15.83 -8.15
CA PHE A 98 8.30 -17.26 -8.45
C PHE A 98 9.50 -17.96 -7.82
N LYS A 99 10.68 -17.31 -7.77
CA LYS A 99 11.85 -17.84 -7.07
C LYS A 99 11.61 -18.01 -5.57
N GLN A 100 10.89 -17.06 -4.96
CA GLN A 100 10.59 -17.06 -3.52
C GLN A 100 9.21 -17.63 -3.18
N ARG A 101 8.56 -18.31 -4.14
CA ARG A 101 7.15 -18.73 -4.03
C ARG A 101 6.84 -19.49 -2.76
N GLU A 102 7.62 -20.50 -2.42
CA GLU A 102 7.35 -21.36 -1.25
C GLU A 102 7.49 -20.57 0.06
N LEU A 103 8.46 -19.64 0.12
CA LEU A 103 8.62 -18.75 1.26
C LEU A 103 7.41 -17.82 1.42
N VAL A 104 6.91 -17.23 0.32
CA VAL A 104 5.70 -16.39 0.32
C VAL A 104 4.46 -17.18 0.70
N LEU A 105 4.28 -18.39 0.17
CA LEU A 105 3.14 -19.24 0.50
C LEU A 105 3.12 -19.64 1.97
N ASN A 106 4.27 -20.04 2.52
CA ASN A 106 4.37 -20.45 3.92
C ASN A 106 4.05 -19.31 4.88
N GLU A 107 4.49 -18.09 4.58
CA GLU A 107 4.18 -16.94 5.41
C GLU A 107 2.69 -16.56 5.30
N LEU A 108 2.19 -16.36 4.09
CA LEU A 108 0.84 -15.81 3.90
C LEU A 108 -0.26 -16.79 4.31
N ARG A 109 -0.03 -18.10 4.27
CA ARG A 109 -1.00 -19.12 4.73
C ARG A 109 -1.29 -19.08 6.23
N GLN A 110 -0.49 -18.37 7.02
CA GLN A 110 -0.79 -18.12 8.43
C GLN A 110 -1.98 -17.15 8.59
N TYR A 111 -2.30 -16.38 7.54
CA TYR A 111 -3.27 -15.30 7.57
C TYR A 111 -4.42 -15.47 6.58
N PHE A 112 -4.24 -16.30 5.54
CA PHE A 112 -5.15 -16.44 4.39
C PHE A 112 -5.29 -17.92 3.99
N ASP A 113 -6.49 -18.30 3.52
CA ASP A 113 -6.79 -19.65 3.06
C ASP A 113 -6.10 -19.97 1.72
N ALA A 114 -5.89 -18.93 0.90
CA ALA A 114 -5.25 -19.04 -0.40
C ALA A 114 -4.43 -17.79 -0.73
N VAL A 115 -3.47 -17.96 -1.64
CA VAL A 115 -2.65 -16.87 -2.19
C VAL A 115 -2.74 -16.93 -3.71
N THR A 116 -3.01 -15.78 -4.33
CA THR A 116 -3.18 -15.63 -5.78
C THR A 116 -2.36 -14.47 -6.30
N LEU A 117 -1.96 -14.52 -7.56
CA LEU A 117 -1.30 -13.42 -8.26
C LEU A 117 -2.28 -12.77 -9.23
N ASP A 118 -2.39 -11.45 -9.19
CA ASP A 118 -3.03 -10.66 -10.24
C ASP A 118 -2.12 -10.63 -11.47
N LEU A 119 -2.57 -11.22 -12.58
CA LEU A 119 -1.81 -11.22 -13.83
C LEU A 119 -1.87 -9.87 -14.55
N GLU A 120 -2.81 -9.00 -14.17
CA GLU A 120 -2.79 -7.59 -14.56
C GLU A 120 -1.81 -6.82 -13.67
N PRO A 121 -0.63 -6.43 -14.20
CA PRO A 121 0.38 -5.78 -13.40
C PRO A 121 -0.03 -4.35 -13.03
N ARG A 122 0.54 -3.87 -11.92
CA ARG A 122 0.29 -2.53 -11.39
C ARG A 122 1.29 -1.47 -11.86
#